data_AF-A0A944SAM6-F1
#
_entry.id   AF-A0A944SAM6-F1
#
_cell.length_a   1.000
_cell.length_b   1.000
_cell.length_c   1.000
_cell.angle_alpha   90.00
_cell.angle_beta   90.00
_cell.angle_gamma   90.00
#
_symmetry.space_group_name_H-M   'P 1'
#
loop_
_entity.id
_entity.type
_entity.pdbx_description
1 polymer ?
#
loop_
_entity_poly.entity_id
_entity_poly.type
_entity_poly.pdbx_seq_one_letter_code
_entity_poly.pdbx_strand_id
1 'polypeptide(L)'
;MRKIISKNLATATFIVCTLYIAIFVFSRVDSIQKQNNGKLSGQANAAYECASGYIEVADFCIQSETAGDENWHDAALACAQDEEARLCKAQELMAACQAEHQDGTSFDDNIDGGGWEWADDIDNRNEATVMFRNNNNCKAMNKRNLSGSSNDFRCCKNRY
;
A
#
# COMPACT_ATOMS: atom_id res chain seq x y z
N MET A 1 67.24 14.10 -18.51
CA MET A 1 65.83 13.73 -18.85
C MET A 1 65.44 12.61 -17.89
N ARG A 2 64.77 12.91 -16.78
CA ARG A 2 63.32 13.14 -16.52
C ARG A 2 62.56 11.85 -16.14
N LYS A 3 62.09 11.87 -14.89
CA LYS A 3 60.84 11.29 -14.36
C LYS A 3 60.79 9.77 -14.14
N ILE A 4 61.33 9.35 -13.01
CA ILE A 4 60.73 8.29 -12.18
C ILE A 4 60.20 9.03 -10.94
N ILE A 5 59.13 8.53 -10.32
CA ILE A 5 58.35 9.13 -9.20
C ILE A 5 57.13 9.96 -9.69
N SER A 6 56.04 9.29 -10.08
CA SER A 6 54.67 9.86 -9.92
C SER A 6 53.52 8.85 -10.12
N LYS A 7 53.67 7.57 -9.77
CA LYS A 7 52.56 6.60 -9.93
C LYS A 7 52.09 5.87 -8.66
N ASN A 8 52.83 5.96 -7.55
CA ASN A 8 52.48 5.22 -6.33
C ASN A 8 51.79 6.04 -5.24
N LEU A 9 51.67 7.37 -5.41
CA LEU A 9 51.04 8.22 -4.38
C LEU A 9 49.53 8.41 -4.61
N ALA A 10 49.05 8.32 -5.85
CA ALA A 10 47.64 8.52 -6.18
C ALA A 10 46.74 7.33 -5.83
N THR A 11 47.29 6.11 -5.87
CA THR A 11 46.55 4.86 -5.57
C THR A 11 46.36 4.64 -4.08
N ALA A 12 47.30 5.12 -3.24
CA ALA A 12 47.20 4.98 -1.79
C ALA A 12 46.09 5.88 -1.20
N THR A 13 45.92 7.10 -1.72
CA THR A 13 44.89 8.03 -1.22
C THR A 13 43.47 7.60 -1.59
N PHE A 14 43.29 6.94 -2.74
CA PHE A 14 41.97 6.48 -3.19
C PHE A 14 41.43 5.30 -2.36
N ILE A 15 42.32 4.39 -1.93
CA ILE A 15 41.95 3.22 -1.12
C ILE A 15 41.60 3.63 0.32
N VAL A 16 42.30 4.62 0.88
CA VAL A 16 42.01 5.11 2.24
C VAL A 16 40.65 5.83 2.29
N CYS A 17 40.26 6.55 1.23
CA CYS A 17 38.96 7.22 1.16
C CYS A 17 37.78 6.24 1.05
N THR A 18 37.91 5.16 0.27
CA THR A 18 36.83 4.17 0.12
C THR A 18 36.66 3.27 1.34
N LEU A 19 37.76 2.92 2.03
CA LEU A 19 37.67 2.21 3.31
C LEU A 19 37.03 3.06 4.43
N TYR A 20 37.28 4.37 4.47
CA TYR A 20 36.66 5.25 5.47
C TYR A 20 35.14 5.37 5.29
N ILE A 21 34.65 5.43 4.05
CA ILE A 21 33.22 5.48 3.74
C ILE A 21 32.56 4.15 4.11
N ALA A 22 33.19 3.01 3.79
CA ALA A 22 32.63 1.70 4.14
C ALA A 22 32.50 1.53 5.65
N ILE A 23 33.52 1.90 6.45
CA ILE A 23 33.47 1.77 7.91
C ILE A 23 32.40 2.69 8.52
N PHE A 24 32.22 3.91 8.01
CA PHE A 24 31.17 4.82 8.49
C PHE A 24 29.75 4.32 8.18
N VAL A 25 29.55 3.61 7.07
CA VAL A 25 28.24 3.04 6.71
C VAL A 25 27.94 1.82 7.59
N PHE A 26 28.91 0.92 7.83
CA PHE A 26 28.68 -0.26 8.67
C PHE A 26 28.46 0.11 10.15
N SER A 27 29.20 1.08 10.72
CA SER A 27 28.96 1.51 12.11
C SER A 27 27.60 2.18 12.34
N ARG A 28 26.97 2.73 11.30
CA ARG A 28 25.61 3.30 11.39
C ARG A 28 24.52 2.22 11.32
N VAL A 29 24.74 1.12 10.61
CA VAL A 29 23.75 0.03 10.52
C VAL A 29 23.60 -0.69 11.86
N ASP A 30 24.67 -0.90 12.61
CA ASP A 30 24.61 -1.53 13.94
C ASP A 30 23.95 -0.64 15.01
N SER A 31 24.11 0.67 14.88
CA SER A 31 23.54 1.65 15.82
C SER A 31 22.02 1.81 15.66
N ILE A 32 21.47 1.53 14.47
CA ILE A 32 20.02 1.57 14.21
C ILE A 32 19.35 0.31 14.77
N GLN A 33 19.98 -0.86 14.63
CA GLN A 33 19.41 -2.12 15.15
C GLN A 33 19.37 -2.16 16.69
N LYS A 34 20.33 -1.53 17.37
CA LYS A 34 20.40 -1.56 18.84
C LYS A 34 19.43 -0.60 19.54
N GLN A 35 18.96 0.45 18.87
CA GLN A 35 17.92 1.33 19.43
C GLN A 35 16.50 0.75 19.27
N ASN A 36 16.29 -0.18 18.33
CA ASN A 36 14.97 -0.79 18.11
C ASN A 36 14.65 -1.93 19.09
N ASN A 37 15.66 -2.55 19.70
CA ASN A 37 15.46 -3.72 20.59
C ASN A 37 15.37 -3.39 22.09
N GLY A 38 15.52 -2.11 22.49
CA GLY A 38 15.59 -1.71 23.90
C GLY A 38 14.44 -0.84 24.41
N LYS A 39 13.46 -0.49 23.56
CA LYS A 39 12.37 0.45 23.92
C LYS A 39 10.97 -0.02 23.49
N LEU A 40 10.76 -1.33 23.49
CA LEU A 40 9.44 -1.96 23.27
C LEU A 40 8.94 -2.72 24.51
N SER A 41 9.43 -2.39 25.72
CA SER A 41 8.75 -2.77 26.97
C SER A 41 8.11 -1.52 27.57
N GLY A 42 6.79 -1.37 27.43
CA GLY A 42 6.06 -0.36 28.20
C GLY A 42 4.90 0.35 27.52
N GLN A 43 4.48 -0.06 26.32
CA GLN A 43 3.17 0.33 25.80
C GLN A 43 2.57 -0.92 25.17
N ALA A 44 1.63 -1.55 25.87
CA ALA A 44 0.60 -2.29 25.19
C ALA A 44 -0.14 -1.27 24.32
N ASN A 45 0.35 -1.07 23.10
CA ASN A 45 -0.51 -0.60 22.03
C ASN A 45 -1.65 -1.62 22.03
N ALA A 46 -2.86 -1.21 22.42
CA ALA A 46 -4.02 -1.95 22.00
C ALA A 46 -3.83 -2.10 20.48
N ALA A 47 -3.59 -3.32 20.01
CA ALA A 47 -3.56 -3.56 18.58
C ALA A 47 -4.92 -3.06 18.11
N TYR A 48 -4.95 -1.97 17.33
CA TYR A 48 -6.18 -1.54 16.71
C TYR A 48 -6.56 -2.68 15.78
N GLU A 49 -7.54 -3.47 16.19
CA GLU A 49 -8.11 -4.56 15.41
C GLU A 49 -9.25 -3.95 14.60
N CYS A 50 -9.28 -4.26 13.31
CA CYS A 50 -10.37 -3.84 12.44
C CYS A 50 -11.71 -4.32 13.01
N ALA A 51 -12.75 -3.49 12.87
CA ALA A 51 -14.10 -3.88 13.26
C ALA A 51 -14.53 -5.17 12.55
N SER A 52 -15.46 -5.92 13.16
CA SER A 52 -16.01 -7.14 12.56
C SER A 52 -16.49 -6.86 11.12
N GLY A 53 -16.12 -7.74 10.19
CA GLY A 53 -16.40 -7.57 8.75
C GLY A 53 -15.35 -6.77 7.99
N TYR A 54 -14.28 -6.33 8.65
CA TYR A 54 -13.12 -5.71 8.02
C TYR A 54 -11.84 -6.52 8.28
N ILE A 55 -10.93 -6.48 7.32
CA ILE A 55 -9.61 -7.12 7.34
C ILE A 55 -8.54 -6.04 7.38
N GLU A 56 -7.52 -6.23 8.20
CA GLU A 56 -6.36 -5.36 8.28
C GLU A 56 -5.46 -5.55 7.06
N VAL A 57 -5.20 -4.46 6.35
CA VAL A 57 -4.23 -4.40 5.25
C VAL A 57 -3.34 -3.19 5.50
N ALA A 58 -2.06 -3.44 5.82
CA ALA A 58 -1.08 -2.41 6.16
C ALA A 58 -1.57 -1.44 7.25
N ASP A 59 -1.95 -0.22 6.89
CA ASP A 59 -2.38 0.87 7.76
C ASP A 59 -3.87 1.23 7.64
N PHE A 60 -4.66 0.36 7.03
CA PHE A 60 -6.12 0.54 6.89
C PHE A 60 -6.88 -0.77 7.11
N CYS A 61 -8.20 -0.63 7.22
CA CYS A 61 -9.15 -1.73 7.30
C CYS A 61 -10.02 -1.73 6.04
N ILE A 62 -10.19 -2.87 5.41
CA ILE A 62 -11.02 -3.04 4.21
C ILE A 62 -12.09 -4.10 4.45
N GLN A 63 -13.30 -3.87 3.97
CA GLN A 63 -14.40 -4.81 4.11
C GLN A 63 -14.04 -6.18 3.51
N SER A 64 -14.31 -7.26 4.24
CA SER A 64 -13.94 -8.62 3.85
C SER A 64 -14.74 -9.16 2.67
N GLU A 65 -15.95 -8.65 2.47
CA GLU A 65 -16.85 -9.02 1.38
C GLU A 65 -17.16 -7.78 0.53
N THR A 66 -17.44 -7.98 -0.77
CA THR A 66 -18.00 -6.91 -1.58
C THR A 66 -19.46 -6.64 -1.23
N ALA A 67 -19.85 -5.37 -1.33
CA ALA A 67 -21.23 -4.95 -1.42
C ALA A 67 -21.62 -4.77 -2.89
N GLY A 68 -22.89 -5.04 -3.21
CA GLY A 68 -23.33 -5.33 -4.58
C GLY A 68 -23.38 -4.14 -5.54
N ASP A 69 -23.50 -4.48 -6.82
CA ASP A 69 -23.94 -3.74 -8.02
C ASP A 69 -24.66 -2.38 -7.84
N GLU A 70 -23.99 -1.39 -7.24
CA GLU A 70 -24.48 -0.02 -7.11
C GLU A 70 -23.84 0.89 -8.16
N ASN A 71 -24.47 2.02 -8.46
CA ASN A 71 -23.75 3.09 -9.14
C ASN A 71 -22.73 3.71 -8.18
N TRP A 72 -21.72 4.39 -8.71
CA TRP A 72 -20.62 4.91 -7.89
C TRP A 72 -21.09 5.84 -6.75
N HIS A 73 -22.10 6.67 -7.00
CA HIS A 73 -22.59 7.61 -5.99
C HIS A 73 -23.28 6.88 -4.83
N ASP A 74 -24.11 5.90 -5.15
CA ASP A 74 -24.81 5.10 -4.15
C ASP A 74 -23.84 4.20 -3.37
N ALA A 75 -22.80 3.66 -4.02
CA ALA A 75 -21.71 2.95 -3.35
C ALA A 75 -20.96 3.84 -2.33
N ALA A 76 -20.61 5.08 -2.73
CA ALA A 76 -19.96 6.02 -1.83
C ALA A 76 -20.86 6.41 -0.64
N LEU A 77 -22.15 6.65 -0.90
CA LEU A 77 -23.14 6.91 0.15
C LEU A 77 -23.34 5.72 1.09
N ALA A 78 -23.35 4.50 0.57
CA ALA A 78 -23.49 3.28 1.36
C ALA A 78 -22.33 3.14 2.35
N CYS A 79 -21.08 3.37 1.92
CA CYS A 79 -19.95 3.36 2.85
C CYS A 79 -20.02 4.48 3.89
N ALA A 80 -20.50 5.67 3.50
CA ALA A 80 -20.62 6.80 4.42
C ALA A 80 -21.70 6.63 5.52
N GLN A 81 -22.51 5.56 5.47
CA GLN A 81 -23.46 5.21 6.54
C GLN A 81 -22.75 4.60 7.77
N ASP A 82 -21.58 4.02 7.58
CA ASP A 82 -20.75 3.47 8.65
C ASP A 82 -19.74 4.51 9.12
N GLU A 83 -19.56 4.63 10.43
CA GLU A 83 -18.71 5.66 11.04
C GLU A 83 -17.25 5.46 10.56
N GLU A 84 -16.65 6.55 10.07
CA GLU A 84 -15.28 6.60 9.55
C GLU A 84 -15.02 5.75 8.29
N ALA A 85 -16.05 5.13 7.71
CA ALA A 85 -15.93 4.39 6.47
C ALA A 85 -16.12 5.29 5.25
N ARG A 86 -15.47 4.89 4.17
CA ARG A 86 -15.58 5.50 2.84
C ARG A 86 -15.41 4.42 1.79
N LEU A 87 -15.75 4.74 0.55
CA LEU A 87 -15.38 3.89 -0.57
C LEU A 87 -13.84 3.70 -0.57
N CYS A 88 -13.38 2.48 -0.81
CA CYS A 88 -11.96 2.19 -0.88
C CYS A 88 -11.30 2.95 -2.04
N LYS A 89 -10.06 3.39 -1.85
CA LYS A 89 -9.23 3.92 -2.94
C LYS A 89 -8.62 2.78 -3.74
N ALA A 90 -8.31 3.03 -5.00
CA ALA A 90 -7.66 2.10 -5.89
C ALA A 90 -6.30 1.64 -5.35
N GLN A 91 -5.58 2.51 -4.63
CA GLN A 91 -4.33 2.13 -3.97
C GLN A 91 -4.54 1.13 -2.82
N GLU A 92 -5.65 1.25 -2.09
CA GLU A 92 -6.01 0.34 -1.00
C GLU A 92 -6.48 -1.01 -1.55
N LEU A 93 -7.32 -0.99 -2.58
CA LEU A 93 -7.72 -2.19 -3.30
C LEU A 93 -6.52 -2.91 -3.93
N MET A 94 -5.55 -2.16 -4.46
CA MET A 94 -4.29 -2.71 -4.95
C MET A 94 -3.48 -3.39 -3.84
N ALA A 95 -3.35 -2.75 -2.68
CA ALA A 95 -2.65 -3.32 -1.54
C ALA A 95 -3.34 -4.58 -1.02
N ALA A 96 -4.68 -4.59 -0.96
CA ALA A 96 -5.48 -5.76 -0.57
C ALA A 96 -5.26 -6.94 -1.54
N CYS A 97 -5.34 -6.69 -2.85
CA CYS A 97 -5.05 -7.73 -3.85
C CYS A 97 -3.62 -8.26 -3.75
N GLN A 98 -2.63 -7.40 -3.47
CA GLN A 98 -1.25 -7.86 -3.24
C GLN A 98 -1.13 -8.73 -1.99
N ALA A 99 -1.81 -8.36 -0.89
CA ALA A 99 -1.83 -9.15 0.34
C ALA A 99 -2.46 -10.53 0.13
N GLU A 100 -3.51 -10.63 -0.70
CA GLU A 100 -4.10 -11.90 -1.08
C GLU A 100 -3.11 -12.82 -1.81
N HIS A 101 -2.40 -12.28 -2.81
CA HIS A 101 -1.43 -13.07 -3.59
C HIS A 101 -0.14 -13.41 -2.84
N GLN A 102 0.28 -12.57 -1.89
CA GLN A 102 1.57 -12.73 -1.19
C GLN A 102 1.45 -13.45 0.15
N ASP A 103 0.43 -13.09 0.93
CA ASP A 103 0.31 -13.49 2.33
C ASP A 103 -0.86 -14.47 2.55
N GLY A 104 -1.65 -14.74 1.51
CA GLY A 104 -2.80 -15.64 1.57
C GLY A 104 -4.00 -15.05 2.30
N THR A 105 -4.04 -13.71 2.46
CA THR A 105 -5.21 -13.01 2.99
C THR A 105 -6.41 -13.29 2.08
N SER A 106 -7.44 -13.94 2.61
CA SER A 106 -8.64 -14.23 1.82
C SER A 106 -9.64 -13.10 1.94
N PHE A 107 -9.97 -12.48 0.81
CA PHE A 107 -11.18 -11.68 0.66
C PHE A 107 -12.28 -12.60 0.14
N ASP A 108 -13.52 -12.43 0.61
CA ASP A 108 -14.66 -13.11 -0.01
C ASP A 108 -14.95 -12.37 -1.31
N ASP A 109 -14.54 -12.99 -2.41
CA ASP A 109 -14.86 -12.56 -3.75
C ASP A 109 -16.18 -13.23 -4.15
N ASN A 110 -17.30 -12.80 -3.57
CA ASN A 110 -18.64 -13.09 -4.13
C ASN A 110 -18.86 -12.46 -5.51
N ILE A 111 -17.80 -11.89 -6.10
CA ILE A 111 -17.74 -11.46 -7.48
C ILE A 111 -17.58 -12.69 -8.39
N ASP A 112 -18.65 -13.44 -8.57
CA ASP A 112 -18.72 -14.54 -9.53
C ASP A 112 -18.19 -14.08 -10.91
N GLY A 113 -16.94 -14.44 -11.24
CA GLY A 113 -16.31 -14.16 -12.53
C GLY A 113 -15.32 -12.98 -12.60
N GLY A 114 -14.93 -12.38 -11.47
CA GLY A 114 -13.92 -11.31 -11.46
C GLY A 114 -14.44 -10.03 -12.12
N GLY A 115 -15.57 -9.55 -11.64
CA GLY A 115 -16.13 -8.23 -11.93
C GLY A 115 -15.22 -7.08 -11.50
N TRP A 116 -15.66 -5.87 -11.83
CA TRP A 116 -14.99 -4.64 -11.44
C TRP A 116 -15.62 -4.11 -10.16
N GLU A 117 -14.81 -3.56 -9.28
CA GLU A 117 -15.24 -2.82 -8.09
C GLU A 117 -15.04 -1.32 -8.31
N TRP A 118 -15.90 -0.50 -7.71
CA TRP A 118 -15.70 0.94 -7.64
C TRP A 118 -14.60 1.32 -6.65
N ALA A 119 -13.79 2.31 -7.04
CA ALA A 119 -12.89 3.01 -6.15
C ALA A 119 -13.30 4.49 -5.98
N ASP A 120 -12.93 5.08 -4.85
CA ASP A 120 -13.20 6.48 -4.50
C ASP A 120 -12.38 7.49 -5.32
N ASP A 121 -11.38 7.03 -6.07
CA ASP A 121 -10.54 7.90 -6.89
C ASP A 121 -11.32 8.47 -8.08
N ILE A 122 -11.46 9.79 -8.10
CA ILE A 122 -12.00 10.57 -9.21
C ILE A 122 -10.85 11.22 -9.98
N ASP A 123 -10.74 10.92 -11.28
CA ASP A 123 -9.94 11.71 -12.21
C ASP A 123 -10.70 13.00 -12.55
N ASN A 124 -10.36 14.06 -11.82
CA ASN A 124 -10.91 15.41 -11.97
C ASN A 124 -10.78 15.98 -13.39
N ARG A 125 -9.99 15.37 -14.28
CA ARG A 125 -9.82 15.86 -15.65
C ARG A 125 -10.89 15.36 -16.62
N ASN A 126 -11.70 14.35 -16.27
CA ASN A 126 -12.70 13.76 -17.17
C ASN A 126 -13.91 13.11 -16.46
N GLU A 127 -14.20 13.44 -15.20
CA GLU A 127 -15.30 12.81 -14.43
C GLU A 127 -15.20 11.27 -14.40
N ALA A 128 -13.97 10.74 -14.47
CA ALA A 128 -13.76 9.31 -14.52
C ALA A 128 -13.55 8.78 -13.11
N THR A 129 -14.25 7.72 -12.73
CA THR A 129 -13.93 6.99 -11.48
C THR A 129 -12.99 5.85 -11.81
N VAL A 130 -12.15 5.48 -10.85
CA VAL A 130 -11.32 4.28 -10.99
C VAL A 130 -12.17 3.06 -10.69
N MET A 131 -12.09 2.06 -11.56
CA MET A 131 -12.55 0.71 -11.27
C MET A 131 -11.33 -0.16 -10.99
N PHE A 132 -11.48 -1.07 -10.04
CA PHE A 132 -10.48 -2.05 -9.67
C PHE A 132 -10.99 -3.45 -9.98
N ARG A 133 -10.10 -4.37 -10.34
CA ARG A 133 -10.43 -5.77 -10.55
C ARG A 133 -9.47 -6.61 -9.73
N ASN A 134 -10.00 -7.28 -8.72
CA ASN A 134 -9.27 -8.27 -7.94
C ASN A 134 -9.07 -9.53 -8.80
N ASN A 135 -7.86 -9.71 -9.30
CA ASN A 135 -7.43 -10.89 -10.05
C ASN A 135 -5.92 -11.05 -9.92
N ASN A 136 -5.35 -12.10 -10.50
CA ASN A 136 -3.90 -12.40 -10.45
C ASN A 136 -2.96 -11.26 -10.89
N ASN A 137 -3.48 -10.18 -11.49
CA ASN A 137 -2.70 -9.03 -11.96
C ASN A 137 -3.13 -7.69 -11.33
N CYS A 138 -4.02 -7.68 -10.33
CA CYS A 138 -4.50 -6.48 -9.60
C CYS A 138 -4.70 -5.26 -10.52
N LYS A 139 -5.75 -5.24 -11.32
CA LYS A 139 -5.90 -4.25 -12.41
C LYS A 139 -6.75 -3.06 -11.99
N ALA A 140 -6.33 -1.86 -12.38
CA ALA A 140 -7.13 -0.66 -12.27
C ALA A 140 -7.34 -0.01 -13.66
N MET A 141 -8.48 0.64 -13.87
CA MET A 141 -8.75 1.44 -15.07
C MET A 141 -9.70 2.60 -14.79
N ASN A 142 -9.62 3.65 -15.59
CA ASN A 142 -10.54 4.80 -15.49
C ASN A 142 -11.81 4.53 -16.30
N LYS A 143 -12.98 4.82 -15.71
CA LYS A 143 -14.28 4.75 -16.36
C LYS A 143 -14.88 6.14 -16.52
N ARG A 144 -14.95 6.63 -17.77
CA ARG A 144 -15.42 7.99 -18.13
C ARG A 144 -16.94 8.11 -18.34
N ASN A 145 -17.69 7.00 -18.25
CA ASN A 145 -19.14 7.01 -18.37
C ASN A 145 -19.74 6.14 -17.26
N LEU A 146 -20.23 6.81 -16.21
CA LEU A 146 -20.81 6.19 -15.03
C LEU A 146 -22.30 5.89 -15.20
N SER A 147 -22.94 6.48 -16.22
CA SER A 147 -24.39 6.35 -16.44
C SER A 147 -24.78 4.88 -16.68
N GLY A 148 -25.71 4.38 -15.87
CA GLY A 148 -26.26 3.02 -15.99
C GLY A 148 -25.27 1.91 -15.66
N SER A 149 -24.15 2.22 -15.00
CA SER A 149 -23.17 1.23 -14.58
C SER A 149 -23.36 0.86 -13.12
N SER A 150 -23.64 -0.41 -12.87
CA SER A 150 -23.43 -1.04 -11.56
C SER A 150 -22.08 -1.71 -11.52
N ASN A 151 -21.44 -1.66 -10.36
CA ASN A 151 -20.28 -2.48 -10.02
C ASN A 151 -20.30 -2.72 -8.52
N ASP A 152 -19.62 -3.78 -8.09
CA ASP A 152 -19.40 -4.06 -6.69
C ASP A 152 -18.53 -2.98 -6.04
N PHE A 153 -18.46 -2.98 -4.72
CA PHE A 153 -17.60 -2.07 -3.97
C PHE A 153 -17.22 -2.63 -2.61
N ARG A 154 -16.16 -2.08 -2.02
CA ARG A 154 -15.78 -2.32 -0.62
C ARG A 154 -15.60 -0.99 0.09
N CYS A 155 -15.92 -0.98 1.37
CA CYS A 155 -15.65 0.14 2.24
C CYS A 155 -14.30 -0.01 2.95
N CYS A 156 -13.61 1.11 3.11
CA CYS A 156 -12.32 1.20 3.79
C CYS A 156 -12.40 2.21 4.96
N LYS A 157 -11.69 1.90 6.04
CA LYS A 157 -11.50 2.74 7.22
C LYS A 157 -10.01 2.96 7.47
N ASN A 158 -9.65 4.18 7.88
CA ASN A 158 -8.27 4.46 8.30
C ASN A 158 -8.01 3.81 9.67
N ARG A 159 -6.77 3.38 9.91
CA ARG A 159 -6.31 3.00 11.25
C ARG A 159 -5.92 4.26 12.03
N TYR A 160 -6.54 4.50 13.19
CA TYR A 160 -6.20 5.62 14.09
C TYR A 160 -5.45 5.15 15.33
#